data_AF-A0A068N2Y6-F1
#
_entry.id   AF-A0A068N2Y6-F1
#
_cell.length_a   1.000
_cell.length_b   1.000
_cell.length_c   1.000
_cell.angle_alpha   90.00
_cell.angle_beta   90.00
_cell.angle_gamma   90.00
#
_symmetry.space_group_name_H-M   'P 1'
#
loop_
_entity.id
_entity.type
_entity.pdbx_description
1 polymer ?
#
loop_
_entity_poly.entity_id
_entity_poly.type
_entity_poly.pdbx_seq_one_letter_code
_entity_poly.pdbx_strand_id
1 'polypeptide(L)' 'MSVLSAETCPVCGVTIENGSKVVFSSGPAGTRARLWARVCNFARNTSCINQDEAAIGNVSSRDYYD' A
#
# COMPACT_ATOMS: atom_id res chain seq x y z
N MET A 1 -10.40 -19.17 14.72
CA MET A 1 -9.59 -19.07 13.49
C MET A 1 -9.57 -17.60 13.09
N SER A 2 -8.44 -16.92 13.23
CA SER A 2 -8.33 -15.53 12.75
C SER A 2 -8.33 -15.56 11.23
N VAL A 3 -9.36 -14.98 10.61
CA VAL A 3 -9.45 -14.86 9.15
C VAL A 3 -8.35 -13.89 8.73
N LEU A 4 -7.36 -14.35 7.96
CA LEU A 4 -6.38 -13.47 7.34
C LEU A 4 -7.12 -12.64 6.29
N SER A 5 -7.29 -11.34 6.55
CA SER A 5 -7.92 -10.41 5.62
C SER A 5 -6.86 -9.94 4.63
N ALA A 6 -7.12 -10.12 3.33
CA ALA A 6 -6.23 -9.64 2.27
C ALA A 6 -7.05 -8.88 1.22
N GLU A 7 -6.58 -7.71 0.84
CA GLU A 7 -7.20 -6.85 -0.18
C GLU A 7 -6.18 -6.55 -1.28
N THR A 8 -6.49 -6.90 -2.53
CA THR A 8 -5.62 -6.59 -3.67
C THR A 8 -6.15 -5.38 -4.41
N CYS A 9 -5.27 -4.41 -4.65
CA CYS A 9 -5.64 -3.20 -5.37
C CYS A 9 -5.93 -3.50 -6.84
N PRO A 10 -7.12 -3.14 -7.38
CA PRO A 10 -7.45 -3.40 -8.78
C PRO A 10 -6.69 -2.48 -9.74
N VAL A 11 -6.08 -1.39 -9.24
CA VAL A 11 -5.34 -0.42 -10.05
C VAL A 11 -3.87 -0.82 -10.19
N CYS A 12 -3.22 -1.21 -9.08
CA CYS A 12 -1.78 -1.47 -9.07
C CYS A 12 -1.37 -2.91 -8.76
N GLY A 13 -2.31 -3.79 -8.43
CA GLY A 13 -2.06 -5.21 -8.15
C GLY A 13 -1.36 -5.50 -6.82
N VAL A 14 -1.08 -4.48 -6.00
CA VAL A 14 -0.45 -4.65 -4.69
C VAL A 14 -1.47 -5.17 -3.67
N THR A 15 -1.07 -6.12 -2.83
CA THR A 15 -1.92 -6.70 -1.79
C THR A 15 -1.64 -6.09 -0.41
N ILE A 16 -2.68 -5.83 0.36
CA ILE A 16 -2.61 -5.43 1.76
C ILE A 16 -3.17 -6.56 2.62
N GLU A 17 -2.32 -7.14 3.46
CA GLU A 17 -2.64 -8.20 4.41
C GLU A 17 -2.85 -7.63 5.81
N ASN A 18 -3.90 -8.12 6.49
CA ASN A 18 -4.26 -7.77 7.86
C ASN A 18 -4.29 -6.25 8.09
N GLY A 19 -4.76 -5.51 7.08
CA GLY A 19 -4.92 -4.05 7.11
C GLY A 19 -3.65 -3.20 7.01
N SER A 20 -2.45 -3.77 7.15
CA SER A 20 -1.21 -2.99 7.32
C SER A 20 0.01 -3.50 6.55
N LYS A 21 0.16 -4.82 6.41
CA LYS A 21 1.31 -5.41 5.71
C LYS A 21 1.09 -5.33 4.21
N VAL A 22 1.97 -4.65 3.49
CA VAL A 22 1.87 -4.49 2.03
C VAL A 22 2.79 -5.48 1.33
N VAL A 23 2.26 -6.25 0.39
CA VAL A 23 2.99 -7.21 -0.45
C VAL A 23 3.05 -6.68 -1.88
N PHE A 24 4.23 -6.20 -2.27
CA PHE A 24 4.51 -5.75 -3.64
C PHE A 24 4.76 -6.94 -4.58
N SER A 25 4.62 -6.73 -5.89
CA SER A 25 4.93 -7.74 -6.91
C SER A 25 6.40 -8.14 -6.97
N SER A 26 7.29 -7.27 -6.47
CA SER A 26 8.73 -7.51 -6.39
C SER A 26 9.33 -6.81 -5.18
N GLY A 27 10.32 -7.45 -4.55
CA GLY A 27 11.03 -6.90 -3.41
C GLY A 27 10.38 -7.22 -2.06
N PRO A 28 10.88 -6.63 -0.96
CA PRO A 28 10.39 -6.91 0.38
C PRO A 28 8.99 -6.34 0.60
N ALA A 29 8.25 -6.96 1.54
CA ALA A 29 7.02 -6.38 2.07
C ALA A 29 7.28 -4.98 2.66
N GLY A 30 6.24 -4.16 2.69
CA GLY A 30 6.32 -2.79 3.18
C GLY A 30 5.08 -2.35 3.93
N THR A 31 4.95 -1.04 4.05
CA THR A 31 3.88 -0.34 4.76
C THR A 31 2.95 0.38 3.78
N ARG A 32 1.80 0.83 4.29
CA ARG A 32 0.87 1.68 3.53
C ARG A 32 1.51 3.02 3.13
N ALA A 33 2.39 3.59 3.96
CA ALA A 33 3.20 4.75 3.61
C ALA A 33 4.06 4.51 2.35
N ARG A 34 4.79 3.39 2.32
CA ARG A 34 5.59 2.98 1.15
C ARG A 34 4.74 2.73 -0.10
N LEU A 35 3.57 2.11 0.05
CA LEU A 35 2.64 1.89 -1.06
C LEU A 35 2.15 3.22 -1.65
N TRP A 36 1.76 4.15 -0.80
CA TRP A 36 1.32 5.46 -1.24
C TRP A 36 2.45 6.22 -1.94
N ALA A 37 3.62 6.31 -1.28
CA ALA A 37 4.78 7.04 -1.75
C ALA A 37 5.30 6.57 -3.11
N ARG A 38 5.17 5.27 -3.44
CA ARG A 38 5.71 4.68 -4.67
C ARG A 38 4.68 4.45 -5.76
N VAL A 39 3.40 4.29 -5.42
CA VAL A 39 2.40 3.77 -6.36
C VAL A 39 1.10 4.57 -6.32
N CYS A 40 0.32 4.51 -5.22
CA CYS A 40 -1.04 5.07 -5.23
C CYS A 40 -1.07 6.60 -5.35
N ASN A 41 -0.04 7.33 -4.91
CA ASN A 41 0.07 8.78 -5.14
C ASN A 41 0.25 9.12 -6.63
N PHE A 42 0.89 8.23 -7.40
CA PHE A 42 1.15 8.44 -8.83
C PHE A 42 0.12 7.81 -9.76
N ALA A 43 -0.67 6.85 -9.28
CA ALA A 43 -1.68 6.15 -10.07
C ALA A 43 -2.78 7.07 -10.62
N ARG A 44 -3.00 8.25 -10.00
CA ARG A 44 -4.02 9.25 -10.37
C ARG A 44 -5.40 8.63 -10.63
N ASN A 45 -5.73 7.58 -9.89
CA ASN A 45 -6.95 6.80 -10.03
C ASN A 45 -7.57 6.59 -8.65
N THR A 46 -8.82 7.02 -8.49
CA THR A 46 -9.57 6.97 -7.23
C THR A 46 -9.90 5.55 -6.78
N SER A 47 -9.80 4.56 -7.67
CA SER A 47 -9.94 3.14 -7.33
C SER A 47 -8.68 2.51 -6.72
N CYS A 48 -7.60 3.27 -6.48
CA CYS A 48 -6.47 2.77 -5.68
C CYS A 48 -6.93 2.61 -4.23
N ILE A 49 -6.71 1.45 -3.62
CA ILE A 49 -7.25 1.13 -2.27
C ILE A 49 -6.49 1.83 -1.14
N ASN A 50 -5.36 2.47 -1.45
CA ASN A 50 -4.49 3.11 -0.46
C ASN A 50 -4.50 4.63 -0.64
N GLN A 51 -5.66 5.24 -0.39
CA GLN A 51 -5.91 6.69 -0.49
C GLN A 51 -6.34 7.34 0.84
N ASP A 52 -6.73 6.55 1.84
CA ASP A 52 -7.10 7.06 3.17
C ASP A 52 -5.87 7.50 3.95
N GLU A 53 -5.73 8.81 4.18
CA GLU A 53 -4.60 9.43 4.88
C GLU A 53 -4.40 8.85 6.29
N ALA A 54 -5.49 8.53 7.01
CA ALA A 54 -5.40 7.96 8.34
C ALA A 54 -4.79 6.54 8.32
N ALA A 55 -5.14 5.75 7.30
CA ALA A 55 -4.59 4.41 7.10
C ALA A 55 -3.15 4.44 6.53
N ILE A 56 -2.83 5.41 5.68
CA ILE A 56 -1.49 5.59 5.11
C ILE A 56 -0.47 5.90 6.21
N GLY A 57 -0.85 6.77 7.15
CA GLY A 57 0.02 7.23 8.23
C GLY A 57 1.09 8.22 7.76
N ASN A 58 2.18 8.34 8.52
CA ASN A 58 3.25 9.27 8.19
C ASN A 58 4.13 8.71 7.06
N VAL A 59 4.29 9.51 5.99
CA VAL A 59 5.18 9.20 4.87
C VAL A 59 6.50 9.94 5.07
N SER A 60 7.61 9.21 5.01
CA SER A 60 8.97 9.74 5.15
C SER A 60 9.77 9.63 3.85
N SER A 61 10.95 10.27 3.77
CA SER A 61 11.80 10.17 2.56
C SER A 61 12.21 8.72 2.23
N ARG A 62 12.39 7.88 3.26
CA ARG A 62 12.73 6.44 3.13
C ARG A 62 11.62 5.57 2.55
N ASP A 63 10.40 6.09 2.44
CA ASP A 63 9.29 5.40 1.80
C ASP A 63 9.36 5.51 0.27
N TYR A 64 10.04 6.53 -0.25
CA TYR A 64 10.35 6.67 -1.67
C TYR A 64 11.53 5.77 -2.07
N TYR A 65 12.07 5.96 -3.28
CA TYR A 65 13.21 5.19 -3.81
C TYR A 65 14.58 5.82 -3.46
N ASP A 66 14.69 6.53 -2.34
CA ASP A 66 15.95 7.06 -1.80
C ASP A 66 17.02 5.96 -1.59
#